data_AF-A0A830ERV6-F1
#
_entry.id   AF-A0A830ERV6-F1
#
_cell.length_a   1.000
_cell.length_b   1.000
_cell.length_c   1.000
_cell.angle_alpha   90.00
_cell.angle_beta   90.00
_cell.angle_gamma   90.00
#
_symmetry.space_group_name_H-M   'P 1'
#
loop_
_entity.id
_entity.type
_entity.pdbx_description
1 polymer ?
#
loop_
_entity_poly.entity_id
_entity_poly.type
_entity_poly.pdbx_seq_one_letter_code
_entity_poly.pdbx_strand_id
1 'polypeptide(L)'
;MPVSPSQKRIALLVIGLVILFAPALFVLATLEFLILSGDLALSEISLLEFVELYLIHLVLFVLLGYGVYRLTFWLIKDQLPDALDTVDETEAVGATDEGETTGTVSEEQS
;
A
#
# COMPACT_ATOMS: atom_id res chain seq x y z
N MET A 1 -10.35 10.43 -15.42
CA MET A 1 -11.64 11.05 -15.05
C MET A 1 -11.66 11.22 -13.54
N PRO A 2 -12.00 12.40 -12.98
CA PRO A 2 -12.08 12.58 -11.54
C PRO A 2 -13.19 11.69 -10.94
N VAL A 3 -12.86 10.91 -9.91
CA VAL A 3 -13.83 10.07 -9.19
C VAL A 3 -14.88 10.92 -8.49
N SER A 4 -16.16 10.61 -8.69
CA SER A 4 -17.25 11.36 -8.07
C SER A 4 -17.28 11.14 -6.55
N PRO A 5 -17.74 12.13 -5.77
CA PRO A 5 -17.79 12.00 -4.30
C PRO A 5 -18.67 10.84 -3.82
N SER A 6 -19.69 10.46 -4.58
CA SER A 6 -20.53 9.29 -4.34
C SER A 6 -19.79 7.98 -4.59
N GLN A 7 -18.96 7.88 -5.64
CA GLN A 7 -18.10 6.72 -5.87
C GLN A 7 -17.10 6.51 -4.73
N LYS A 8 -16.51 7.60 -4.18
CA LYS A 8 -15.61 7.49 -3.01
C LYS A 8 -16.29 6.91 -1.78
N ARG A 9 -17.55 7.31 -1.52
CA ARG A 9 -18.34 6.80 -0.40
C ARG A 9 -18.70 5.31 -0.57
N ILE A 10 -19.09 4.92 -1.78
CA ILE A 10 -19.37 3.51 -2.10
C ILE A 10 -18.10 2.68 -1.94
N ALA A 11 -16.96 3.16 -2.46
CA ALA A 11 -15.68 2.47 -2.32
C ALA A 11 -15.31 2.26 -0.85
N LEU A 12 -15.47 3.28 0.01
CA LEU A 12 -15.25 3.14 1.45
C LEU A 12 -16.16 2.09 2.10
N LEU A 13 -17.45 2.07 1.74
CA LEU A 13 -18.37 1.05 2.24
C LEU A 13 -17.96 -0.36 1.80
N VAL A 14 -17.59 -0.52 0.53
CA VAL A 14 -17.14 -1.80 0.00
C VAL A 14 -15.85 -2.25 0.69
N ILE A 15 -14.89 -1.35 0.89
CA ILE A 15 -13.65 -1.65 1.61
C ILE A 15 -13.96 -2.07 3.06
N GLY A 16 -14.80 -1.32 3.76
CA GLY A 16 -15.22 -1.67 5.12
C GLY A 16 -15.92 -3.03 5.18
N LEU A 17 -16.77 -3.32 4.19
CA LEU A 17 -17.46 -4.61 4.06
C LEU A 17 -16.47 -5.75 3.82
N VAL A 18 -15.51 -5.57 2.90
CA VAL A 18 -14.47 -6.57 2.63
C VAL A 18 -13.63 -6.81 3.87
N ILE A 19 -13.21 -5.77 4.59
CA ILE A 19 -12.42 -5.91 5.82
C ILE A 19 -13.23 -6.65 6.90
N LEU A 20 -14.52 -6.37 7.03
CA LEU A 20 -15.40 -7.03 7.99
C LEU A 20 -15.59 -8.52 7.69
N PHE A 21 -15.79 -8.87 6.42
CA PHE A 21 -16.09 -10.24 6.01
C PHE A 21 -14.86 -11.06 5.62
N ALA A 22 -13.71 -10.45 5.35
CA ALA A 22 -12.49 -11.14 4.96
C ALA A 22 -12.11 -12.28 5.94
N PRO A 23 -12.13 -12.11 7.28
CA PRO A 23 -11.82 -13.20 8.19
C PRO A 23 -12.77 -14.40 8.03
N ALA A 24 -14.07 -14.15 7.86
CA ALA A 24 -15.06 -15.20 7.64
C ALA A 24 -14.85 -15.90 6.28
N LEU A 25 -14.49 -15.16 5.23
CA LEU A 25 -14.17 -15.73 3.93
C LEU A 25 -12.91 -16.61 3.98
N PHE A 26 -11.89 -16.21 4.73
CA PHE A 26 -10.70 -17.02 4.95
C PHE A 26 -11.04 -18.33 5.66
N VAL A 27 -11.87 -18.28 6.71
CA VAL A 27 -12.34 -19.50 7.40
C VAL A 27 -13.08 -20.42 6.43
N LEU A 28 -13.97 -19.86 5.59
CA LEU A 28 -14.70 -20.64 4.59
C LEU A 28 -13.74 -21.35 3.60
N ALA A 29 -12.76 -20.61 3.08
CA ALA A 29 -11.76 -21.16 2.17
C ALA A 29 -10.89 -22.24 2.84
N THR A 30 -10.47 -22.03 4.08
CA THR A 30 -9.70 -23.03 4.84
C THR A 30 -10.51 -24.29 5.10
N LEU A 31 -11.80 -24.14 5.43
CA LEU A 31 -12.69 -25.28 5.66
C LEU A 31 -12.88 -26.09 4.37
N GLU A 32 -13.12 -25.41 3.24
CA GLU A 32 -13.20 -26.06 1.92
C GLU A 32 -11.91 -26.82 1.58
N PHE A 33 -10.75 -26.21 1.82
CA PHE A 33 -9.45 -26.86 1.62
C PHE A 33 -9.28 -28.12 2.47
N LEU A 34 -9.67 -28.07 3.74
CA LEU A 34 -9.52 -29.18 4.68
C LEU A 34 -10.43 -30.36 4.30
N ILE A 35 -11.65 -30.05 3.84
CA ILE A 35 -12.60 -31.04 3.30
C ILE A 35 -12.04 -31.68 2.02
N LEU A 36 -11.54 -30.88 1.08
CA LEU A 36 -10.99 -31.38 -0.19
C LEU A 36 -9.72 -32.21 0.02
N SER A 37 -8.92 -31.87 1.02
CA SER A 37 -7.70 -32.60 1.38
C SER A 37 -7.98 -33.88 2.16
N GLY A 38 -9.23 -34.11 2.60
CA GLY A 38 -9.62 -35.26 3.41
C GLY A 38 -9.11 -35.19 4.86
N ASP A 39 -8.61 -34.04 5.28
CA ASP A 39 -8.07 -33.81 6.63
C ASP A 39 -9.19 -33.45 7.62
N LEU A 40 -10.39 -33.11 7.11
CA LEU A 40 -11.55 -32.79 7.93
C LEU A 40 -12.87 -33.19 7.26
N ALA A 41 -13.69 -33.99 7.94
CA ALA A 41 -15.09 -34.14 7.61
C ALA A 41 -15.92 -33.05 8.33
N LEU A 42 -16.90 -32.44 7.64
CA LEU A 42 -17.82 -31.44 8.23
C LEU A 42 -18.57 -31.97 9.47
N SER A 43 -18.74 -33.29 9.59
CA SER A 43 -19.38 -33.93 10.74
C SER A 43 -18.46 -34.08 11.95
N GLU A 44 -17.16 -33.89 11.79
CA GLU A 44 -16.14 -34.13 12.81
C GLU A 44 -15.65 -32.83 13.45
N ILE A 45 -15.89 -31.67 12.81
CA ILE A 45 -15.53 -30.38 13.39
C ILE A 45 -16.50 -29.97 14.50
N SER A 46 -15.97 -29.77 15.70
CA SER A 46 -16.75 -29.22 16.81
C SER A 46 -16.95 -27.71 16.65
N LEU A 47 -17.97 -27.18 17.32
CA LEU A 47 -18.18 -25.72 17.39
C LEU A 47 -16.97 -24.99 18.01
N LEU A 48 -16.28 -25.63 18.95
CA LEU A 48 -15.12 -25.03 19.61
C LEU A 48 -13.94 -24.90 18.64
N GLU A 49 -13.64 -25.95 17.86
CA GLU A 49 -12.58 -25.92 16.84
C GLU A 49 -12.90 -24.90 15.74
N PHE A 50 -14.17 -24.78 15.34
CA PHE A 50 -14.59 -23.73 14.40
C PHE A 50 -14.32 -22.33 14.94
N VAL A 51 -14.64 -22.08 16.22
CA VAL A 51 -14.35 -20.80 16.89
C VAL A 51 -12.85 -20.56 17.00
N GLU A 52 -12.06 -21.58 17.36
CA GLU A 52 -10.61 -21.49 17.39
C GLU A 52 -10.04 -21.11 16.02
N LEU A 53 -10.47 -21.80 14.96
CA LEU A 53 -10.06 -21.52 13.59
C LEU A 53 -10.40 -20.09 13.20
N TYR A 54 -11.59 -19.61 13.55
CA TYR A 54 -11.98 -18.22 13.33
C TYR A 54 -11.09 -17.23 14.07
N LEU A 55 -10.79 -17.49 15.35
CA LEU A 55 -9.92 -16.63 16.16
C LEU A 55 -8.49 -16.59 15.61
N ILE A 56 -7.95 -17.71 15.14
CA ILE A 56 -6.63 -17.76 14.48
C ILE A 56 -6.62 -16.86 13.26
N HIS A 57 -7.61 -16.99 12.36
CA HIS A 57 -7.69 -16.15 11.16
C HIS A 57 -7.91 -14.67 11.51
N LEU A 58 -8.71 -14.38 12.54
CA LEU A 58 -8.94 -13.01 13.02
C LEU A 58 -7.63 -12.38 13.51
N VAL A 59 -6.87 -13.09 14.36
CA VAL A 59 -5.58 -12.62 14.88
C VAL A 59 -4.59 -12.44 13.74
N LEU A 60 -4.48 -13.41 12.84
CA LEU A 60 -3.60 -13.32 11.66
C LEU A 60 -3.96 -12.12 10.78
N PHE A 61 -5.25 -11.89 10.53
CA PHE A 61 -5.72 -10.77 9.73
C PHE A 61 -5.36 -9.42 10.39
N VAL A 62 -5.56 -9.31 11.71
CA VAL A 62 -5.19 -8.10 12.47
C VAL A 62 -3.67 -7.89 12.45
N LEU A 63 -2.87 -8.94 12.67
CA LEU A 63 -1.41 -8.86 12.64
C LEU A 63 -0.90 -8.47 11.25
N LEU A 64 -1.48 -9.04 10.19
CA LEU A 64 -1.14 -8.69 8.82
C LEU A 64 -1.50 -7.24 8.51
N GLY A 65 -2.72 -6.81 8.86
CA GLY A 65 -3.16 -5.42 8.68
C GLY A 65 -2.28 -4.43 9.44
N TYR A 66 -1.93 -4.76 10.68
CA TYR A 66 -0.99 -3.97 11.48
C TYR A 66 0.41 -3.95 10.86
N GLY A 67 0.90 -5.09 10.36
CA GLY A 67 2.18 -5.19 9.66
C GLY A 67 2.24 -4.30 8.41
N VAL A 68 1.19 -4.34 7.57
CA VAL A 68 1.08 -3.48 6.39
C VAL A 68 1.00 -2.00 6.78
N TYR A 69 0.19 -1.66 7.79
CA TYR A 69 0.11 -0.29 8.31
C TYR A 69 1.48 0.20 8.80
N ARG A 70 2.16 -0.62 9.59
CA ARG A 70 3.47 -0.28 10.15
C ARG A 70 4.54 -0.16 9.07
N LEU A 71 4.54 -1.04 8.09
CA LEU A 71 5.47 -1.01 6.96
C LEU A 71 5.25 0.23 6.09
N THR A 72 3.99 0.58 5.82
CA THR A 72 3.63 1.80 5.10
C THR A 72 4.11 3.03 5.86
N PHE A 73 3.86 3.09 7.17
CA PHE A 73 4.34 4.19 8.01
C PHE A 73 5.86 4.29 8.01
N TRP A 74 6.56 3.15 8.11
CA TRP A 74 8.02 3.10 8.07
C TRP A 74 8.56 3.61 6.72
N LEU A 75 7.96 3.17 5.61
CA LEU A 75 8.33 3.61 4.27
C LEU A 75 8.14 5.11 4.06
N ILE A 76 7.02 5.68 4.54
CA ILE A 76 6.77 7.12 4.48
C ILE A 76 7.74 7.91 5.37
N LYS A 77 8.07 7.40 6.57
CA LYS A 77 8.92 8.16 7.49
C LYS A 77 10.39 8.15 7.08
N ASP A 78 10.88 7.03 6.54
CA ASP A 78 12.31 6.80 6.36
C ASP A 78 12.77 6.88 4.89
N GLN A 79 11.93 6.61 3.89
CA GLN A 79 12.36 6.63 2.47
C GLN A 79 11.83 7.81 1.65
N LEU A 80 10.70 8.40 2.03
CA LEU A 80 10.20 9.59 1.34
C LEU A 80 11.10 10.83 1.49
N PRO A 81 11.77 11.10 2.64
CA PRO A 81 12.66 12.25 2.76
C PRO A 81 13.85 12.16 1.78
N ASP A 82 14.55 11.03 1.76
CA ASP A 82 15.70 10.80 0.87
C ASP A 82 15.29 10.80 -0.63
N ALA A 83 14.10 10.30 -0.95
CA ALA A 83 13.57 10.33 -2.31
C ALA A 83 13.14 11.73 -2.78
N LEU A 84 12.84 12.66 -1.87
CA LEU A 84 12.53 14.05 -2.20
C LEU A 84 13.80 14.90 -2.34
N ASP A 85 14.82 14.63 -1.51
CA ASP A 85 16.12 15.32 -1.59
C ASP A 85 16.84 15.05 -2.93
N THR A 86 16.69 13.85 -3.49
CA THR A 86 17.27 13.49 -4.81
C THR A 86 16.54 14.13 -6.01
N VAL A 87 15.31 14.60 -5.83
CA VAL A 87 14.56 15.31 -6.88
C VAL A 87 14.97 16.78 -6.94
N ASP A 88 15.25 17.41 -5.80
CA ASP A 88 15.72 18.80 -5.71
C ASP A 88 17.13 18.97 -6.32
N GLU A 89 17.98 17.96 -6.18
CA GLU A 89 19.34 17.97 -6.76
C GLU A 89 19.34 17.81 -8.30
N THR A 90 18.29 17.21 -8.87
CA THR A 90 18.18 16.98 -10.32
C THR A 90 17.75 18.24 -11.09
N GLU A 91 17.04 19.18 -10.45
CA GLU A 91 16.73 20.48 -11.08
C GLU A 91 17.91 21.48 -11.00
N ALA A 92 18.84 21.31 -10.06
CA ALA A 92 20.00 22.20 -9.92
C ALA A 92 21.13 21.95 -10.95
N VAL A 93 21.21 20.74 -11.53
CA VAL A 93 22.27 20.39 -12.49
C VAL A 93 21.95 20.83 -13.93
N GLY A 94 20.71 21.28 -14.21
CA GLY A 94 20.29 21.75 -15.53
C GLY A 94 20.51 23.24 -15.81
N ALA A 95 20.97 24.04 -14.84
CA ALA A 95 21.05 25.50 -14.95
C ALA A 95 22.49 26.07 -14.90
N THR A 96 23.50 25.29 -15.32
CA THR A 96 24.88 25.78 -15.43
C THR A 96 25.53 25.38 -16.75
N ASP A 97 24.86 25.62 -17.86
CA ASP A 97 25.49 25.67 -19.18
C ASP A 97 24.81 26.76 -19.98
N GLU A 98 25.24 28.02 -19.83
CA GLU A 98 25.24 29.10 -20.85
C GLU A 98 26.03 30.29 -20.26
N GLY A 99 27.35 30.27 -20.41
CA GLY A 99 28.23 31.31 -19.88
C GLY A 99 29.50 31.53 -20.70
N GLU A 100 29.50 31.18 -21.99
CA GLU A 100 30.59 31.50 -22.90
C GLU A 100 30.03 32.08 -24.20
N THR A 101 29.97 33.41 -24.29
CA THR A 101 30.22 34.23 -25.50
C THR A 101 29.52 35.61 -25.39
N THR A 102 30.26 36.62 -24.96
CA THR A 102 29.96 38.00 -25.40
C THR A 102 31.17 38.52 -26.14
N GLY A 103 31.03 38.50 -27.46
CA GLY A 103 32.00 38.99 -28.41
C GLY A 103 32.27 40.50 -28.30
N THR A 104 33.40 40.81 -28.91
CA THR A 104 34.06 42.09 -29.15
C THR A 104 33.24 43.11 -29.96
N VAL A 105 33.59 44.41 -29.78
CA VAL A 105 33.65 45.56 -30.72
C VAL A 105 32.75 46.77 -30.41
N SER A 106 33.38 47.92 -30.11
CA SER A 106 33.16 49.29 -30.67
C SER A 106 34.15 50.26 -29.97
N GLU A 107 35.29 50.62 -30.59
CA GLU A 107 35.59 51.92 -31.28
C GLU A 107 35.59 53.14 -30.33
N GLU A 108 36.76 53.63 -29.89
CA GLU A 108 37.63 54.71 -30.46
C GLU A 108 37.12 56.17 -30.23
N GLN A 109 38.07 57.09 -29.97
CA GLN A 109 38.03 58.56 -29.79
C GLN A 109 38.00 59.09 -28.34
N SER A 110 38.86 60.01 -27.90
CA SER A 110 40.04 60.69 -28.48
C SER A 110 40.83 61.35 -27.34
#